data_AF-A0A7S3RNB9-F1
#
_entry.id   AF-A0A7S3RNB9-F1
#
_cell.length_a   1.000
_cell.length_b   1.000
_cell.length_c   1.000
_cell.angle_alpha   90.00
_cell.angle_beta   90.00
_cell.angle_gamma   90.00
#
_symmetry.space_group_name_H-M   'P 1'
#
loop_
_entity.id
_entity.type
_entity.pdbx_description
1 polymer ?
#
loop_
_entity_poly.entity_id
_entity_poly.type
_entity_poly.pdbx_seq_one_letter_code
_entity_poly.pdbx_strand_id
1 'polypeptide(L)'
;HTDSPCLKLRPCSKVPEKAGTLQLGVDTYGGGLWHTWFDRPLGMAGKVVLSTEAGGIEERLVHLQMPLCIIPNLAIHLTTPEERKAFAFNNETQLRPVLCTPCGLGGKVTSKEEKKDAEEKDEKK
;
A
#
# COMPACT_ATOMS: atom_id res chain seq x y z
N HIS A 1 -23.26 -0.85 -15.34
CA HIS A 1 -22.32 -0.58 -14.25
C HIS A 1 -21.37 -1.76 -14.16
N THR A 2 -20.06 -1.52 -14.18
CA THR A 2 -19.01 -2.56 -14.27
C THR A 2 -18.02 -2.51 -13.11
N ASP A 3 -18.12 -1.48 -12.27
CA ASP A 3 -17.31 -1.30 -11.09
C ASP A 3 -17.96 -1.96 -9.86
N SER A 4 -17.29 -1.92 -8.71
CA SER A 4 -17.85 -2.36 -7.43
C SER A 4 -17.07 -1.65 -6.32
N PRO A 5 -17.67 -1.39 -5.15
CA PRO A 5 -16.93 -0.80 -4.04
C PRO A 5 -15.70 -1.63 -3.68
N CYS A 6 -14.53 -0.99 -3.67
CA CYS A 6 -13.26 -1.67 -3.46
C CYS A 6 -12.19 -0.76 -2.84
N LEU A 7 -11.10 -1.37 -2.38
CA LEU A 7 -9.89 -0.66 -1.99
C LEU A 7 -8.97 -0.54 -3.20
N LYS A 8 -8.63 0.69 -3.58
CA LYS A 8 -7.71 0.99 -4.68
C LYS A 8 -6.35 1.36 -4.15
N LEU A 9 -5.29 0.90 -4.80
CA LEU A 9 -3.94 1.29 -4.46
C LEU A 9 -3.73 2.78 -4.78
N ARG A 10 -3.15 3.54 -3.85
CA ARG A 10 -2.75 4.93 -4.11
C ARG A 10 -1.62 5.01 -5.12
N PRO A 11 -1.53 6.10 -5.92
CA PRO A 11 -0.36 6.35 -6.77
C PRO A 11 0.95 6.32 -5.97
N CYS A 12 0.96 7.01 -4.82
CA CYS A 12 2.03 6.92 -3.83
C CYS A 12 1.59 5.98 -2.69
N SER A 13 1.73 4.68 -2.91
CA SER A 13 1.26 3.65 -1.97
C SER A 13 2.27 3.20 -0.92
N LYS A 14 3.53 3.65 -1.03
CA LYS A 14 4.56 3.38 -0.02
C LYS A 14 4.24 4.16 1.25
N VAL A 15 3.79 3.46 2.29
CA VAL A 15 3.60 4.02 3.63
C VAL A 15 4.92 3.85 4.41
N PRO A 16 5.33 4.84 5.24
CA PRO A 16 6.44 4.64 6.16
C PRO A 16 6.24 3.38 7.00
N GLU A 17 7.32 2.62 7.19
CA GLU A 17 7.27 1.40 7.98
C GLU A 17 6.71 1.69 9.38
N LYS A 18 5.70 0.90 9.78
CA LYS A 18 5.09 0.99 11.09
C LYS A 18 5.20 -0.36 11.76
N ALA A 19 5.75 -0.38 12.97
CA ALA A 19 5.87 -1.58 13.81
C ALA A 19 6.51 -2.78 13.09
N GLY A 20 7.54 -2.56 12.26
CA GLY A 20 8.21 -3.66 11.57
C GLY A 20 7.42 -4.25 10.39
N THR A 21 6.42 -3.54 9.87
CA THR A 21 5.58 -4.01 8.76
C THR A 21 5.57 -3.02 7.61
N LEU A 22 5.64 -3.56 6.39
CA LEU A 22 5.39 -2.82 5.16
C LEU A 22 3.90 -2.85 4.85
N GLN A 23 3.31 -1.66 4.78
CA GLN A 23 1.88 -1.46 4.54
C GLN A 23 1.66 -0.74 3.21
N LEU A 24 0.49 -0.97 2.62
CA LEU A 24 0.06 -0.32 1.39
C LEU A 24 -0.93 0.81 1.67
N GLY A 25 -0.70 1.97 1.07
CA GLY A 25 -1.65 3.07 1.04
C GLY A 25 -2.78 2.78 0.07
N VAL A 26 -4.01 2.80 0.55
CA VAL A 26 -5.21 2.52 -0.24
C VAL A 26 -6.26 3.62 -0.09
N ASP A 27 -7.09 3.76 -1.11
CA ASP A 27 -8.27 4.62 -1.13
C ASP A 27 -9.55 3.79 -1.23
N THR A 28 -10.60 4.27 -0.57
CA THR A 28 -11.94 3.69 -0.68
C THR A 28 -12.60 4.17 -1.97
N TYR A 29 -13.04 3.23 -2.79
CA TYR A 29 -13.81 3.53 -3.99
C TYR A 29 -15.27 3.16 -3.76
N GLY A 30 -16.18 4.13 -3.84
CA GLY A 30 -17.61 3.94 -3.59
C GLY A 30 -17.99 3.88 -2.11
N GLY A 31 -19.21 3.41 -1.82
CA GLY A 31 -19.77 3.28 -0.47
C GLY A 31 -19.76 1.84 0.05
N GLY A 32 -18.58 1.23 0.17
CA GLY A 32 -18.44 -0.16 0.60
C GLY A 32 -18.67 -0.37 2.10
N LEU A 33 -19.04 -1.60 2.47
CA LEU A 33 -19.06 -2.05 3.86
C LEU A 33 -17.63 -2.39 4.30
N TRP A 34 -16.84 -1.37 4.63
CA TRP A 34 -15.38 -1.53 4.81
C TRP A 34 -14.98 -2.47 5.95
N HIS A 35 -15.81 -2.61 6.98
CA HIS A 35 -15.56 -3.57 8.05
C HIS A 35 -15.48 -5.02 7.55
N THR A 36 -16.12 -5.35 6.42
CA THR A 36 -16.05 -6.70 5.85
C THR A 36 -14.70 -6.99 5.19
N TRP A 37 -13.85 -6.00 4.95
CA TRP A 37 -12.54 -6.18 4.31
C TRP A 37 -11.44 -6.62 5.29
N PHE A 38 -11.70 -6.47 6.59
CA PHE A 38 -10.80 -6.97 7.63
C PHE A 38 -10.74 -8.49 7.62
N ASP A 39 -9.58 -9.03 8.01
CA ASP A 39 -9.29 -10.45 8.18
C ASP A 39 -9.57 -11.32 6.94
N ARG A 40 -9.52 -10.72 5.74
CA ARG A 40 -9.62 -11.44 4.47
C ARG A 40 -8.25 -11.62 3.81
N PRO A 41 -7.99 -12.78 3.19
CA PRO A 41 -6.89 -12.90 2.23
C PRO A 41 -7.20 -12.05 1.00
N LEU A 42 -6.43 -10.98 0.78
CA LEU A 42 -6.62 -10.06 -0.34
C LEU A 42 -5.58 -10.33 -1.44
N GLY A 43 -6.08 -10.48 -2.66
CA GLY A 43 -5.28 -10.40 -3.88
C GLY A 43 -5.27 -8.98 -4.45
N MET A 44 -4.63 -8.80 -5.61
CA MET A 44 -4.61 -7.52 -6.31
C MET A 44 -4.94 -7.73 -7.79
N ALA A 45 -5.69 -6.80 -8.36
CA ALA A 45 -5.99 -6.79 -9.79
C ALA A 45 -6.08 -5.36 -10.29
N GLY A 46 -5.77 -5.16 -11.56
CA GLY A 46 -5.84 -3.84 -12.18
C GLY A 46 -5.13 -3.75 -13.51
N LYS A 47 -4.80 -2.52 -13.89
CA LYS A 47 -4.10 -2.19 -15.12
C LYS A 47 -2.78 -1.51 -14.78
N VAL A 48 -1.72 -1.95 -15.42
CA VAL A 48 -0.41 -1.29 -15.38
C VAL A 48 -0.12 -0.67 -16.74
N VAL A 49 0.54 0.49 -16.71
CA VAL A 49 1.00 1.21 -17.89
C VAL A 49 2.52 1.16 -17.86
N LEU A 50 3.12 0.59 -18.89
CA LEU A 50 4.55 0.31 -18.97
C LEU A 50 5.17 1.11 -20.12
N SER A 51 6.42 1.54 -19.93
CA SER A 51 7.24 2.06 -21.02
C SER A 51 7.87 0.88 -21.76
N THR A 52 7.83 0.92 -23.09
CA THR A 52 8.52 -0.05 -23.95
C THR A 52 9.96 0.39 -24.21
N GLU A 53 10.83 -0.56 -24.55
CA GLU A 53 12.23 -0.29 -24.91
C GLU A 53 12.35 0.60 -26.16
N ALA A 54 11.36 0.55 -27.05
CA ALA A 54 11.28 1.38 -28.25
C ALA A 54 10.74 2.81 -27.98
N GLY A 55 10.50 3.19 -26.72
CA GLY A 55 10.01 4.52 -26.34
C GLY A 55 8.49 4.72 -26.46
N GLY A 56 7.73 3.68 -26.78
CA GLY A 56 6.26 3.67 -26.73
C GLY A 56 5.70 3.33 -25.35
N ILE A 57 4.38 3.45 -25.19
CA ILE A 57 3.64 3.09 -23.98
C ILE A 57 2.74 1.89 -24.26
N GLU A 58 2.71 0.92 -23.35
CA GLU A 58 1.80 -0.22 -23.43
C GLU A 58 0.99 -0.41 -22.15
N GLU A 59 -0.24 -0.92 -22.29
CA GLU A 59 -1.09 -1.27 -21.17
C GLU A 59 -1.17 -2.79 -21.01
N ARG A 60 -1.16 -3.26 -19.76
CA ARG A 60 -1.35 -4.68 -19.41
C ARG A 60 -2.31 -4.81 -18.25
N LEU A 61 -3.19 -5.81 -18.33
CA LEU A 61 -4.03 -6.21 -17.21
C LEU A 61 -3.27 -7.21 -16.34
N VAL A 62 -3.34 -7.01 -15.04
CA VAL A 62 -2.68 -7.86 -14.04
C VAL A 62 -3.74 -8.37 -13.08
N HIS A 63 -3.68 -9.66 -12.77
CA HIS A 63 -4.49 -10.28 -11.75
C HIS A 63 -3.66 -11.27 -10.94
N LEU A 64 -3.37 -10.89 -9.69
CA LEU A 64 -2.66 -11.71 -8.73
C LEU A 64 -3.69 -12.40 -7.85
N GLN A 65 -3.98 -13.67 -8.19
CA GLN A 65 -5.00 -14.50 -7.52
C GLN A 65 -4.55 -15.10 -6.18
N MET A 66 -3.27 -14.93 -5.83
CA MET A 66 -2.73 -15.39 -4.56
C MET A 66 -3.01 -14.37 -3.43
N PRO A 67 -3.14 -14.84 -2.17
CA PRO A 67 -3.28 -13.95 -1.02
C PRO A 67 -1.97 -13.17 -0.82
N LEU A 68 -1.96 -11.89 -1.16
CA LEU A 68 -0.79 -11.03 -1.08
C LEU A 68 -0.75 -10.23 0.23
N CYS A 69 -1.91 -9.78 0.70
CA CYS A 69 -2.00 -8.93 1.87
C CYS A 69 -3.26 -9.21 2.67
N ILE A 70 -3.29 -8.67 3.89
CA ILE A 70 -4.42 -8.75 4.80
C ILE A 70 -4.58 -7.42 5.52
N ILE A 71 -5.81 -7.03 5.84
CA ILE A 71 -6.11 -5.92 6.73
C ILE A 71 -6.44 -6.54 8.09
N PRO A 72 -5.50 -6.61 9.04
CA PRO A 72 -5.73 -7.28 10.31
C PRO A 72 -6.66 -6.46 11.20
N ASN A 73 -7.62 -7.12 11.84
CA ASN A 73 -8.40 -6.50 12.89
C ASN A 73 -7.62 -6.39 14.20
N LEU A 74 -7.92 -5.37 15.01
CA LEU A 74 -7.37 -5.24 16.35
C LEU A 74 -7.94 -6.34 17.26
N ALA A 75 -7.05 -6.98 18.02
CA ALA A 75 -7.44 -8.04 18.94
C ALA A 75 -8.48 -7.55 19.96
N ILE A 76 -9.52 -8.37 20.20
CA ILE A 76 -10.63 -8.05 21.10
C ILE A 76 -10.18 -7.69 22.52
N HIS A 77 -9.09 -8.31 22.99
CA HIS A 77 -8.50 -8.07 24.32
C HIS A 77 -8.01 -6.63 24.51
N LEU A 78 -7.70 -5.93 23.41
CA LEU A 78 -7.22 -4.55 23.39
C LEU A 78 -8.37 -3.53 23.20
N THR A 79 -9.62 -3.98 23.26
CA THR A 79 -10.81 -3.14 23.10
C THR A 79 -11.69 -3.21 24.34
N THR A 80 -12.36 -2.11 24.66
CA THR A 80 -13.37 -2.04 25.73
C THR A 80 -14.71 -2.67 25.27
N PRO A 81 -15.57 -3.12 26.21
CA PRO A 81 -16.91 -3.60 25.88
C PRO A 81 -17.76 -2.61 25.06
N GLU A 82 -17.57 -1.31 25.29
CA GLU A 82 -18.27 -0.23 24.59
C GLU A 82 -17.82 -0.10 23.14
N GLU A 83 -16.51 -0.11 22.89
CA GLU A 83 -15.93 -0.02 21.53
C GLU A 83 -16.34 -1.20 20.65
N ARG A 84 -16.49 -2.39 21.25
CA ARG A 84 -16.92 -3.61 20.54
C ARG A 84 -18.34 -3.54 19.98
N LYS A 85 -19.21 -2.70 20.54
CA LYS A 85 -20.61 -2.62 20.09
C LYS A 85 -20.78 -1.99 18.71
N ALA A 86 -19.91 -1.03 18.36
CA ALA A 86 -20.06 -0.23 17.15
C ALA A 86 -19.00 -0.49 16.07
N PHE A 87 -17.92 -1.23 16.39
CA PHE A 87 -16.76 -1.47 15.51
C PHE A 87 -16.39 -0.24 14.67
N ALA A 88 -16.03 0.84 15.35
CA ALA A 88 -15.64 2.09 14.71
C ALA A 88 -14.17 2.01 14.29
N PHE A 89 -13.88 2.39 13.04
CA PHE A 89 -12.52 2.47 12.52
C PHE A 89 -12.38 3.65 11.55
N ASN A 90 -11.13 4.08 11.36
CA ASN A 90 -10.74 5.14 10.46
C ASN A 90 -10.27 4.55 9.12
N ASN A 91 -10.91 4.95 8.02
CA ASN A 91 -10.61 4.44 6.68
C ASN A 91 -9.18 4.76 6.21
N GLU A 92 -8.57 5.85 6.69
CA GLU A 92 -7.23 6.25 6.29
C GLU A 92 -6.15 5.43 6.99
N THR A 93 -6.32 5.19 8.29
CA THR A 93 -5.25 4.62 9.12
C THR A 93 -5.40 3.13 9.36
N GLN A 94 -6.63 2.61 9.41
CA GLN A 94 -6.92 1.23 9.82
C GLN A 94 -7.29 0.29 8.66
N LEU A 95 -7.58 0.80 7.45
CA LEU A 95 -7.79 -0.04 6.25
C LEU A 95 -6.51 -0.35 5.48
N ARG A 96 -5.33 -0.06 6.04
CA ARG A 96 -4.05 -0.26 5.36
C ARG A 96 -3.68 -1.75 5.36
N PRO A 97 -3.59 -2.41 4.19
CA PRO A 97 -3.19 -3.80 4.13
C PRO A 97 -1.72 -3.97 4.50
N VAL A 98 -1.40 -5.01 5.26
CA VAL A 98 -0.03 -5.46 5.56
C VAL A 98 0.42 -6.39 4.43
N LEU A 99 1.55 -6.07 3.81
CA LEU A 99 2.12 -6.86 2.69
C LEU A 99 3.18 -7.84 3.18
N CYS A 100 4.18 -7.33 3.91
CA CYS A 100 5.28 -8.16 4.41
C CYS A 100 5.99 -7.50 5.59
N THR A 101 6.82 -8.27 6.28
CA THR A 101 7.80 -7.77 7.26
C THR A 101 9.18 -7.77 6.61
N PRO A 102 10.00 -6.71 6.74
CA PRO A 102 11.39 -6.80 6.35
C PRO A 102 12.08 -7.86 7.21
N CYS A 103 12.59 -8.92 6.57
CA CYS A 103 13.49 -9.86 7.22
C CYS A 103 14.83 -9.15 7.43
N GLY A 104 15.43 -9.27 8.62
CA GLY A 104 16.70 -8.63 9.02
C GLY A 104 17.96 -9.07 8.25
N LEU A 105 17.86 -9.45 6.98
CA LEU A 105 18.98 -9.40 6.05
C LEU A 105 19.15 -7.92 5.68
N GLY A 106 20.09 -7.26 6.36
CA GLY A 106 20.29 -5.81 6.40
C GLY A 106 20.52 -5.11 5.07
N GLY A 107 19.47 -4.96 4.27
CA GLY A 107 19.39 -3.98 3.21
C GLY A 107 18.74 -2.71 3.74
N LYS A 108 19.53 -1.76 4.25
CA LYS A 108 19.06 -0.38 4.37
C LYS A 108 18.57 0.04 2.98
N VAL A 109 17.27 0.24 2.80
CA VAL A 109 16.75 1.00 1.65
C VAL A 109 17.03 2.47 1.96
N THR A 110 18.29 2.88 1.83
CA THR A 110 18.67 4.29 1.81
C THR A 110 18.18 4.87 0.50
N SER A 111 17.07 5.60 0.52
CA SER A 111 16.84 6.65 -0.46
C SER A 111 17.78 7.80 -0.12
N LYS A 112 19.05 7.69 -0.54
CA LYS A 112 20.01 8.78 -0.60
C LYS A 112 20.92 8.55 -1.81
N GLU A 113 20.85 9.51 -2.73
CA GLU A 113 21.57 9.74 -4.01
C GLU A 113 20.48 9.92 -5.07
N GLU A 114 20.23 11.10 -5.66
CA GLU A 114 21.18 12.05 -6.24
C GLU A 114 20.80 13.51 -5.90
N LYS A 115 21.67 14.21 -5.16
CA LYS A 115 21.77 15.69 -5.17
C LYS A 115 23.16 16.04 -4.67
N LYS A 116 24.18 15.74 -5.47
CA LYS A 116 25.57 16.18 -5.26
C LYS A 116 26.41 15.88 -6.50
N ASP A 117 26.07 16.48 -7.65
CA ASP A 117 26.98 16.56 -8.80
C ASP A 117 26.77 17.84 -9.65
N ALA A 118 26.02 18.83 -9.13
CA ALA A 118 25.77 20.09 -9.82
C ALA A 118 26.58 21.28 -9.26
N GLU A 119 27.32 21.12 -8.16
CA GLU A 119 27.95 22.25 -7.45
C GLU A 119 29.48 22.31 -7.57
N GLU A 120 30.14 21.32 -8.18
CA GLU A 120 31.61 21.28 -8.31
C GLU A 120 32.13 21.60 -9.74
N LYS A 121 31.30 22.25 -10.58
CA LYS A 121 31.74 22.76 -11.89
C LYS A 121 31.83 24.29 -12.00
N ASP A 122 31.52 25.03 -10.93
CA ASP A 122 31.61 26.51 -10.91
C ASP A 122 32.83 27.07 -10.15
N GLU A 123 33.69 26.24 -9.55
CA GLU A 123 34.91 26.70 -8.84
C GLU A 123 36.23 26.43 -9.60
N LYS A 124 36.16 25.97 -10.85
CA LYS A 124 37.32 25.90 -11.75
C LYS A 124 36.99 26.49 -13.12
N LYS A 125 36.87 27.83 -13.16
CA LYS A 125 37.10 28.62 -14.36
C LYS A 125 37.78 29.93 -14.01
#